data_AF-A0AAW6XXK8-F1
#
_entry.id   AF-A0AAW6XXK8-F1
#
_cell.length_a   1.000
_cell.length_b   1.000
_cell.length_c   1.000
_cell.angle_alpha   90.00
_cell.angle_beta   90.00
_cell.angle_gamma   90.00
#
_symmetry.space_group_name_H-M   'P 1'
#
loop_
_entity.id
_entity.type
_entity.pdbx_description
1 polymer ?
#
loop_
_entity_poly.entity_id
_entity_poly.type
_entity_poly.pdbx_seq_one_letter_code
_entity_poly.pdbx_strand_id
1 'polypeptide(L)' 'IQYSRQIGHPISALASLATLAQSMVASAERIFEFLDAQEMDQDAPKESPIDLRDASITFERVRFGYDPEKPVIRDLSLTV' A
#
# COMPACT_ATOMS: atom_id res chain seq x y z
N ILE A 1 -16.59 -11.05 52.59
CA ILE A 1 -17.26 -11.16 51.25
C ILE A 1 -17.16 -9.86 50.44
N GLN A 2 -17.34 -8.65 51.01
CA GLN A 2 -17.28 -7.40 50.21
C GLN A 2 -15.90 -7.09 49.56
N TYR A 3 -14.78 -7.33 50.26
CA TYR A 3 -13.43 -7.10 49.71
C TYR A 3 -13.05 -8.01 48.53
N SER A 4 -13.64 -9.21 48.45
CA SER A 4 -13.39 -10.15 47.34
C SER A 4 -13.98 -9.65 46.01
N ARG A 5 -15.09 -8.89 46.03
CA ARG A 5 -15.62 -8.23 44.83
C ARG A 5 -14.84 -6.99 44.43
N GLN A 6 -14.20 -6.31 45.38
CA GLN A 6 -13.39 -5.12 45.11
C GLN A 6 -12.10 -5.42 44.32
N ILE A 7 -11.60 -6.67 44.34
CA ILE A 7 -10.41 -7.09 43.57
C ILE A 7 -10.76 -7.48 42.12
N GLY A 8 -12.01 -7.84 41.83
CA GLY A 8 -12.43 -8.21 40.47
C GLY A 8 -12.33 -7.04 39.48
N HIS A 9 -12.79 -5.85 39.88
CA HIS A 9 -12.74 -4.65 39.04
C HIS A 9 -11.34 -4.26 38.54
N PRO A 10 -10.31 -4.13 39.40
CA PRO A 10 -8.97 -3.79 38.93
C PRO A 10 -8.34 -4.88 38.05
N ILE A 11 -8.62 -6.17 38.30
CA ILE A 11 -8.15 -7.25 37.43
C ILE A 11 -8.79 -7.15 36.04
N SER A 12 -10.10 -6.91 35.98
CA SER A 12 -10.79 -6.71 34.70
C SER A 12 -10.26 -5.49 33.95
N ALA A 13 -9.95 -4.38 34.66
CA ALA A 13 -9.36 -3.20 34.03
C ALA A 13 -7.98 -3.50 33.43
N LEU A 14 -7.13 -4.26 34.12
CA LEU A 14 -5.83 -4.70 33.59
C LEU A 14 -5.99 -5.60 32.36
N ALA A 15 -6.96 -6.53 32.38
CA ALA A 15 -7.24 -7.37 31.22
C ALA A 15 -7.70 -6.54 30.01
N SER A 16 -8.55 -5.53 30.21
CA SER A 16 -8.96 -4.61 29.14
C SER A 16 -7.79 -3.80 28.57
N LEU A 17 -6.87 -3.35 29.43
CA LEU A 17 -5.66 -2.66 28.99
C LEU A 17 -4.73 -3.58 28.19
N ALA A 18 -4.63 -4.86 28.56
CA ALA A 18 -3.86 -5.84 27.81
C ALA A 18 -4.44 -6.05 26.41
N THR A 19 -5.76 -6.18 26.28
CA THR A 19 -6.44 -6.27 24.97
C THR A 19 -6.17 -5.02 24.12
N LEU A 20 -6.27 -3.83 24.72
CA LEU A 20 -5.98 -2.58 24.01
C LEU A 20 -4.51 -2.50 23.56
N ALA A 21 -3.57 -2.85 24.44
CA ALA A 21 -2.15 -2.88 24.12
C ALA A 21 -1.85 -3.86 22.98
N GLN A 22 -2.48 -5.04 22.97
CA GLN A 22 -2.35 -5.99 21.89
C GLN A 22 -2.85 -5.42 20.56
N SER A 23 -3.99 -4.72 20.56
CA SER A 23 -4.50 -4.03 19.35
C SER A 23 -3.58 -2.89 18.91
N MET A 24 -2.96 -2.16 19.84
CA MET A 24 -1.97 -1.12 19.51
C MET A 24 -0.74 -1.71 18.82
N VAL A 25 -0.20 -2.82 19.31
CA VAL A 25 0.95 -3.49 18.68
C VAL A 25 0.61 -3.92 17.26
N ALA A 26 -0.54 -4.58 17.07
CA ALA A 26 -0.98 -5.00 15.72
C ALA A 26 -1.22 -3.81 14.77
N SER A 27 -1.72 -2.68 15.29
CA SER A 27 -1.91 -1.47 14.48
C SER A 27 -0.58 -0.79 14.15
N ALA A 28 0.37 -0.80 15.09
CA ALA A 28 1.68 -0.21 14.92
C ALA A 28 2.47 -0.94 13.83
N GLU A 29 2.42 -2.28 13.77
CA GLU A 29 3.05 -3.07 12.71
C GLU A 29 2.62 -2.59 11.32
N ARG A 30 1.31 -2.35 11.11
CA ARG A 30 0.80 -1.85 9.82
C ARG A 30 1.23 -0.42 9.49
N ILE A 31 1.34 0.45 10.50
CA ILE A 31 1.83 1.82 10.31
C ILE A 31 3.30 1.79 9.93
N PHE A 32 4.12 1.00 10.63
CA PHE A 32 5.54 0.87 10.31
C PHE A 32 5.75 0.19 8.96
N GLU A 33 4.99 -0.85 8.62
CA GLU A 33 5.01 -1.46 7.27
C GLU A 33 4.76 -0.42 6.17
N PHE A 34 3.79 0.48 6.38
CA PHE A 34 3.51 1.56 5.44
C PHE A 34 4.65 2.59 5.38
N LEU A 35 5.24 2.96 6.51
CA LEU A 35 6.34 3.92 6.57
C LEU A 35 7.66 3.36 5.99
N ASP A 36 7.88 2.05 6.12
CA ASP A 36 9.05 1.35 5.61
C ASP A 36 8.88 0.89 4.15
N ALA A 37 7.67 1.03 3.58
CA ALA A 37 7.43 0.72 2.19
C ALA A 37 8.32 1.59 1.29
N GLN A 38 8.88 0.97 0.25
CA GLN A 38 9.71 1.70 -0.70
C GLN A 38 8.88 2.84 -1.33
N GLU A 39 9.41 4.07 -1.29
CA GLU A 39 8.82 5.18 -2.02
C GLU A 39 8.77 4.83 -3.51
N MET A 40 7.66 5.18 -4.17
CA MET A 40 7.63 5.10 -5.62
C MET A 40 8.75 6.00 -6.15
N ASP A 41 9.56 5.48 -7.08
CA ASP A 41 10.58 6.30 -7.74
C ASP A 41 9.92 7.60 -8.20
N GLN A 42 10.49 8.73 -7.78
CA GLN A 42 10.07 10.02 -8.30
C GLN A 42 10.21 9.94 -9.81
N ASP A 43 9.17 10.40 -10.53
CA ASP A 43 9.19 10.49 -11.98
C ASP A 43 10.56 11.02 -12.44
N ALA A 44 11.10 10.39 -13.49
CA ALA A 44 12.35 10.79 -14.14
C ALA A 44 12.45 12.32 -14.20
N PRO A 45 13.66 12.90 -14.02
CA PRO A 45 13.86 14.34 -13.85
C PRO A 45 12.97 15.10 -14.83
N LYS A 46 12.10 15.98 -14.31
CA LYS A 46 11.10 16.72 -15.10
C LYS A 46 11.72 17.21 -16.40
N GLU A 47 11.42 16.50 -17.48
CA GLU A 47 11.92 16.87 -18.80
C GLU A 47 11.29 18.20 -19.20
N SER A 48 12.01 18.96 -20.03
CA SER A 48 11.45 20.19 -20.60
C SER A 48 10.17 19.85 -21.38
N PRO A 49 9.17 20.73 -21.42
CA PRO A 49 7.94 20.47 -22.16
C PRO A 49 8.26 20.12 -23.62
N ILE A 50 7.81 18.96 -24.07
CA ILE A 50 7.92 18.53 -25.46
C ILE A 50 6.78 19.18 -26.26
N ASP A 51 7.09 19.79 -27.41
CA ASP A 51 6.07 20.23 -28.35
C ASP A 51 5.50 19.02 -29.10
N LEU A 52 4.19 18.79 -28.95
CA LEU A 52 3.49 17.63 -29.51
C LEU A 52 2.71 17.98 -30.79
N ARG A 53 2.86 19.19 -31.34
CA ARG A 53 2.25 19.54 -32.63
C ARG A 53 2.79 18.62 -33.72
N ASP A 54 1.87 17.98 -34.45
CA ASP A 54 2.16 17.01 -35.51
C ASP A 54 2.96 15.77 -35.08
N ALA A 55 2.97 15.43 -33.78
CA ALA A 55 3.63 14.24 -33.28
C ALA A 55 2.85 12.96 -33.65
N SER A 56 3.57 11.94 -34.12
CA SER A 56 3.03 10.60 -34.32
C SER A 56 3.33 9.69 -33.12
N ILE A 57 2.36 8.91 -32.67
CA ILE A 57 2.49 7.94 -31.59
C ILE A 57 2.55 6.55 -32.17
N THR A 58 3.67 5.85 -31.98
CA THR A 58 3.85 4.46 -32.41
C THR A 58 3.95 3.53 -31.21
N PHE A 59 3.12 2.48 -31.21
CA PHE A 59 3.26 1.32 -30.35
C PHE A 59 3.89 0.20 -31.18
N GLU A 60 4.96 -0.42 -30.69
CA GLU A 60 5.64 -1.52 -31.37
C GLU A 60 5.62 -2.78 -30.52
N ARG A 61 4.86 -3.80 -30.97
CA ARG A 61 4.79 -5.14 -30.36
C ARG A 61 4.59 -5.13 -28.85
N VAL A 62 3.77 -4.20 -28.38
CA VAL A 62 3.57 -3.96 -26.96
C VAL A 62 2.87 -5.16 -26.33
N ARG A 63 3.43 -5.62 -25.22
CA ARG A 63 2.85 -6.62 -24.33
C ARG A 63 2.70 -6.01 -22.94
N PHE A 64 1.52 -6.16 -22.36
CA PHE A 64 1.23 -5.61 -21.05
C PHE A 64 0.26 -6.51 -20.28
N GLY A 65 0.49 -6.65 -18.98
CA GLY A 65 -0.41 -7.31 -18.05
C GLY A 65 0.03 -7.02 -16.63
N TYR A 66 -0.93 -6.98 -15.70
CA TYR A 66 -0.63 -6.90 -14.26
C TYR A 66 -0.03 -8.21 -13.72
N ASP A 67 -0.39 -9.33 -14.36
CA ASP A 67 0.17 -10.66 -14.13
C ASP A 67 0.94 -11.07 -15.40
N PRO A 68 2.26 -11.37 -15.30
CA PRO A 68 3.07 -11.79 -16.44
C PRO A 68 2.53 -13.02 -17.18
N GLU A 69 1.83 -13.91 -16.47
CA GLU A 69 1.23 -15.11 -17.05
C GLU A 69 -0.11 -14.83 -17.76
N LYS A 70 -0.75 -13.69 -17.45
CA LYS A 70 -2.07 -13.30 -17.98
C LYS A 70 -2.02 -11.92 -18.63
N PRO A 71 -1.34 -11.78 -19.79
CA PRO A 71 -1.24 -10.51 -20.49
C PRO A 71 -2.62 -10.05 -21.00
N VAL A 72 -2.93 -8.77 -20.73
CA VAL A 72 -4.11 -8.05 -21.23
C VAL A 72 -3.86 -7.59 -22.67
N ILE A 73 -2.67 -7.07 -22.94
CA ILE A 73 -2.18 -6.73 -24.28
C ILE A 73 -1.07 -7.73 -24.63
N ARG A 74 -1.15 -8.38 -25.80
CA ARG A 74 -0.25 -9.49 -26.15
C ARG A 74 0.83 -9.13 -27.18
N ASP A 75 0.45 -8.39 -28.22
CA ASP A 75 1.31 -7.99 -29.34
C ASP A 75 0.65 -6.84 -30.12
N LEU A 76 0.55 -5.66 -29.49
CA LEU A 76 -0.10 -4.49 -30.09
C LEU A 76 0.93 -3.67 -30.87
N SER A 77 0.70 -3.48 -32.18
CA SER A 77 1.43 -2.52 -32.99
C SER A 77 0.46 -1.59 -33.71
N LEU A 78 0.61 -0.28 -33.52
CA LEU A 78 -0.23 0.74 -34.16
C LEU A 78 0.53 2.07 -34.26
N THR A 79 0.13 2.92 -35.21
CA THR A 79 0.62 4.31 -35.31
C THR A 79 -0.56 5.24 -35.50
N VAL A 80 -0.60 6.35 -34.76
CA VAL A 80 -1.61 7.43 -34.83
C VAL A 80 -0.92 8.77 -34.99
#